data_AF-A0A941YCV6-F1
#
_entry.id   AF-A0A941YCV6-F1
#
_cell.length_a   1.000
_cell.length_b   1.000
_cell.length_c   1.000
_cell.angle_alpha   90.00
_cell.angle_beta   90.00
_cell.angle_gamma   90.00
#
_symmetry.space_group_name_H-M   'P 1'
#
loop_
_entity.id
_entity.type
_entity.pdbx_description
1 polymer ?
#
loop_
_entity_poly.entity_id
_entity_poly.type
_entity_poly.pdbx_seq_one_letter_code
_entity_poly.pdbx_strand_id
1 'polypeptide(L)'
;MPNKQSTFSHVLTMDRPCIDYPVEATSVEGFVQQVAVSFLPNSYFFFVSGWVPHGKDPKSVDTKLLERYSIAISKWSRARRKEAGSANIQYIRFGSLFLLMATHGKHRFFEAERGVIKDARRTPIRAFGYAITFRGGHSHVRIEMNEYKRFRAHILDLAKHRSKVAVESAFLSAPYQAYAPVRRQLINIWRAANRVRKEAGYELLAIECIRMRRRIVKPFEKVSDSRIESKNPGSNEADVSYNEV
;
A
#
# COMPACT_ATOMS: atom_id res chain seq x y z
N MET A 1 -44.94 46.58 19.71
CA MET A 1 -44.34 45.40 20.39
C MET A 1 -43.47 44.67 19.37
N PRO A 2 -42.13 44.81 19.41
CA PRO A 2 -41.26 44.38 18.33
C PRO A 2 -41.01 42.87 18.37
N ASN A 3 -40.98 42.34 17.16
CA ASN A 3 -40.83 40.95 16.76
C ASN A 3 -39.41 40.45 17.11
N LYS A 4 -39.29 39.45 18.01
CA LYS A 4 -38.01 38.77 18.28
C LYS A 4 -37.70 37.84 17.12
N GLN A 5 -37.03 38.35 16.10
CA GLN A 5 -36.39 37.52 15.09
C GLN A 5 -35.23 36.75 15.72
N SER A 6 -35.39 35.44 15.65
CA SER A 6 -34.38 34.39 15.82
C SER A 6 -33.10 34.72 15.04
N THR A 7 -32.06 35.14 15.76
CA THR A 7 -30.69 35.15 15.25
C THR A 7 -30.04 33.79 15.56
N PHE A 8 -30.41 32.75 14.81
CA PHE A 8 -29.51 31.61 14.65
C PHE A 8 -28.36 32.08 13.76
N SER A 9 -27.28 32.50 14.40
CA SER A 9 -25.99 32.71 13.76
C SER A 9 -25.61 31.43 13.03
N HIS A 10 -25.63 31.49 11.70
CA HIS A 10 -25.08 30.46 10.84
C HIS A 10 -23.57 30.47 11.03
N VAL A 11 -23.09 29.74 12.04
CA VAL A 11 -21.67 29.49 12.24
C VAL A 11 -21.23 28.68 11.03
N LEU A 12 -20.67 29.36 10.03
CA LEU A 12 -19.82 28.77 9.00
C LEU A 12 -18.80 27.92 9.74
N THR A 13 -19.09 26.62 9.88
CA THR A 13 -18.27 25.75 10.72
C THR A 13 -17.08 25.36 9.88
N MET A 14 -16.10 26.25 9.81
CA MET A 14 -14.88 26.07 9.02
C MET A 14 -14.25 24.73 9.34
N ASP A 15 -13.79 24.06 8.29
CA ASP A 15 -13.10 22.79 8.47
C ASP A 15 -11.83 23.02 9.27
N ARG A 16 -11.71 22.30 10.38
CA ARG A 16 -10.51 22.38 11.20
C ARG A 16 -9.40 21.62 10.47
N PRO A 17 -8.26 22.27 10.17
CA PRO A 17 -7.14 21.61 9.53
C PRO A 17 -6.60 20.50 10.45
N CYS A 18 -6.07 19.45 9.85
CA CYS A 18 -5.25 18.50 10.57
C CYS A 18 -3.84 19.06 10.68
N ILE A 19 -3.24 19.03 11.88
CA ILE A 19 -1.87 19.53 12.11
C ILE A 19 -0.86 18.70 11.32
N ASP A 20 -1.02 17.36 11.32
CA ASP A 20 -0.15 16.45 10.58
C ASP A 20 -0.97 15.54 9.67
N TYR A 21 -0.97 15.82 8.36
CA TYR A 21 -1.53 14.90 7.37
C TYR A 21 -0.40 14.02 6.81
N PRO A 22 -0.42 12.69 7.04
CA PRO A 22 0.61 11.81 6.51
C PRO A 22 0.44 11.63 5.00
N VAL A 23 1.45 12.06 4.24
CA VAL A 23 1.41 12.09 2.78
C VAL A 23 2.12 10.89 2.16
N GLU A 24 3.35 10.65 2.58
CA GLU A 24 4.28 9.75 1.92
C GLU A 24 4.39 8.42 2.67
N ALA A 25 4.06 7.33 1.98
CA ALA A 25 4.32 6.00 2.49
C ALA A 25 5.82 5.72 2.51
N THR A 26 6.29 4.97 3.50
CA THR A 26 7.72 4.61 3.64
C THR A 26 8.11 3.33 2.91
N SER A 27 7.11 2.59 2.40
CA SER A 27 7.29 1.34 1.66
C SER A 27 6.12 1.08 0.70
N VAL A 28 6.36 0.25 -0.31
CA VAL A 28 5.30 -0.29 -1.19
C VAL A 28 4.23 -1.00 -0.36
N GLU A 29 4.66 -1.79 0.63
CA GLU A 29 3.79 -2.46 1.58
C GLU A 29 2.87 -1.48 2.31
N GLY A 30 3.44 -0.39 2.81
CA GLY A 30 2.70 0.67 3.49
C GLY A 30 1.66 1.30 2.59
N PHE A 31 2.04 1.63 1.35
CA PHE A 31 1.12 2.19 0.36
C PHE A 31 -0.05 1.25 0.07
N VAL A 32 0.24 -0.01 -0.28
CA VAL A 32 -0.78 -1.01 -0.61
C VAL A 32 -1.67 -1.30 0.60
N GLN A 33 -1.08 -1.40 1.80
CA GLN A 33 -1.83 -1.61 3.04
C GLN A 33 -2.77 -0.44 3.33
N GLN A 34 -2.31 0.81 3.18
CA GLN A 34 -3.14 1.97 3.44
C GLN A 34 -4.35 2.01 2.50
N VAL A 35 -4.14 1.78 1.21
CA VAL A 35 -5.22 1.73 0.22
C VAL A 35 -6.19 0.58 0.52
N ALA A 36 -5.67 -0.62 0.75
CA ALA A 36 -6.49 -1.83 0.90
C ALA A 36 -7.19 -1.93 2.26
N VAL A 37 -6.59 -1.44 3.35
CA VAL A 37 -7.10 -1.64 4.71
C VAL A 37 -7.77 -0.37 5.25
N SER A 38 -7.32 0.81 4.83
CA SER A 38 -7.88 2.07 5.32
C SER A 38 -8.84 2.71 4.31
N PHE A 39 -8.42 2.93 3.07
CA PHE A 39 -9.23 3.74 2.14
C PHE A 39 -10.43 2.99 1.58
N LEU A 40 -10.22 1.83 0.96
CA LEU A 40 -11.32 1.10 0.31
C LEU A 40 -12.44 0.68 1.27
N PRO A 41 -12.18 0.13 2.47
CA PRO A 41 -13.24 -0.20 3.43
C PRO A 41 -14.03 1.03 3.89
N ASN A 42 -13.41 2.22 3.89
CA ASN A 42 -14.05 3.48 4.26
C ASN A 42 -14.71 4.20 3.06
N SER A 43 -15.07 3.45 2.01
CA SER A 43 -15.83 3.93 0.85
C SER A 43 -15.13 4.94 -0.05
N TYR A 44 -13.81 5.05 0.03
CA TYR A 44 -13.03 5.83 -0.93
C TYR A 44 -12.90 5.03 -2.22
N PHE A 45 -13.93 5.05 -3.07
CA PHE A 45 -13.97 4.22 -4.29
C PHE A 45 -13.52 4.96 -5.55
N PHE A 46 -13.71 6.27 -5.61
CA PHE A 46 -13.37 7.06 -6.78
C PHE A 46 -11.91 7.48 -6.69
N PHE A 47 -11.12 7.30 -7.73
CA PHE A 47 -9.70 7.58 -7.66
C PHE A 47 -9.12 8.16 -8.93
N VAL A 48 -8.02 8.89 -8.75
CA VAL A 48 -7.10 9.35 -9.79
C VAL A 48 -5.71 8.97 -9.34
N SER A 49 -4.96 8.32 -10.23
CA SER A 49 -3.55 7.98 -10.02
C SER A 49 -2.70 8.79 -10.99
N GLY A 50 -1.56 9.30 -10.54
CA GLY A 50 -0.64 10.03 -11.39
C GLY A 50 0.81 9.90 -10.92
N TRP A 51 1.70 10.50 -11.69
CA TRP A 51 3.12 10.55 -11.38
C TRP A 51 3.55 11.99 -11.17
N VAL A 52 4.37 12.23 -10.14
CA VAL A 52 5.09 13.48 -9.98
C VAL A 52 6.04 13.61 -11.18
N PRO A 53 5.98 14.72 -11.94
CA PRO A 53 6.87 14.94 -13.08
C PRO A 53 8.34 14.87 -12.68
N HIS A 54 9.18 14.33 -13.56
CA HIS A 54 10.61 14.27 -13.35
C HIS A 54 11.20 15.67 -13.11
N GLY A 55 12.12 15.80 -12.14
CA GLY A 55 12.75 17.07 -11.77
C GLY A 55 11.89 18.01 -10.92
N LYS A 56 10.61 17.68 -10.70
CA LYS A 56 9.76 18.45 -9.80
C LYS A 56 9.87 17.92 -8.37
N ASP A 57 9.97 18.82 -7.39
CA ASP A 57 9.91 18.45 -5.99
C ASP A 57 8.54 17.82 -5.65
N PRO A 58 8.50 16.54 -5.21
CA PRO A 58 7.27 15.88 -4.84
C PRO A 58 6.51 16.60 -3.74
N LYS A 59 7.20 17.20 -2.76
CA LYS A 59 6.54 17.89 -1.64
C LYS A 59 5.75 19.12 -2.11
N SER A 60 6.27 19.86 -3.09
CA SER A 60 5.53 20.95 -3.73
C SER A 60 4.20 20.49 -4.39
N VAL A 61 4.22 19.31 -5.00
CA VAL A 61 3.01 18.72 -5.60
C VAL A 61 2.04 18.27 -4.51
N ASP A 62 2.56 17.65 -3.45
CA ASP A 62 1.78 17.24 -2.29
C ASP A 62 1.02 18.43 -1.70
N THR A 63 1.72 19.51 -1.35
CA THR A 63 1.11 20.74 -0.80
C THR A 63 0.02 21.28 -1.73
N LYS A 64 0.32 21.39 -3.04
CA LYS A 64 -0.65 21.88 -4.03
C LYS A 64 -1.91 21.01 -4.09
N LEU A 65 -1.78 19.68 -4.01
CA LEU A 65 -2.92 18.78 -4.03
C LEU A 65 -3.73 18.83 -2.72
N LEU A 66 -3.05 18.89 -1.58
CA LEU A 66 -3.67 19.02 -0.26
C LEU A 66 -4.51 20.30 -0.15
N GLU A 67 -3.97 21.42 -0.60
CA GLU A 67 -4.66 22.72 -0.63
C GLU A 67 -5.80 22.71 -1.65
N ARG A 68 -5.50 22.33 -2.90
CA ARG A 68 -6.48 22.36 -4.00
C ARG A 68 -7.74 21.59 -3.66
N TYR A 69 -7.62 20.46 -2.96
CA TYR A 69 -8.72 19.56 -2.61
C TYR A 69 -9.10 19.56 -1.13
N SER A 70 -8.55 20.47 -0.33
CA SER A 70 -8.85 20.60 1.11
C SER A 70 -8.85 19.25 1.84
N ILE A 71 -7.74 18.52 1.68
CA ILE A 71 -7.58 17.11 2.12
C ILE A 71 -7.18 17.03 3.60
N ALA A 72 -6.28 17.91 4.02
CA ALA A 72 -5.69 17.94 5.36
C ALA A 72 -6.68 18.50 6.41
N ILE A 73 -7.80 17.81 6.59
CA ILE A 73 -8.86 18.16 7.53
C ILE A 73 -8.98 17.12 8.64
N SER A 74 -9.40 17.59 9.82
CA SER A 74 -9.59 16.77 11.01
C SER A 74 -10.60 15.63 10.77
N LYS A 75 -10.51 14.58 11.59
CA LYS A 75 -11.49 13.47 11.57
C LYS A 75 -12.92 13.98 11.75
N TRP A 76 -13.13 14.96 12.62
CA TRP A 76 -14.43 15.56 12.91
C TRP A 76 -14.97 16.35 11.71
N SER A 77 -14.12 17.11 11.03
CA SER A 77 -14.48 17.77 9.77
C SER A 77 -14.91 16.77 8.70
N ARG A 78 -14.19 15.64 8.55
CA ARG A 78 -14.57 14.58 7.61
C ARG A 78 -15.91 13.96 7.94
N ALA A 79 -16.19 13.73 9.22
CA ALA A 79 -17.47 13.20 9.67
C ALA A 79 -18.63 14.17 9.32
N ARG A 80 -18.47 15.46 9.64
CA ARG A 80 -19.45 16.51 9.32
C ARG A 80 -19.67 16.66 7.81
N ARG A 81 -18.59 16.64 7.01
CA ARG A 81 -18.70 16.66 5.54
C ARG A 81 -19.53 15.50 5.01
N LYS A 82 -19.29 14.28 5.54
CA LYS A 82 -20.05 13.08 5.14
C LYS A 82 -21.53 13.21 5.47
N GLU A 83 -21.87 13.73 6.65
CA GLU A 83 -23.25 13.99 7.07
C GLU A 83 -23.94 15.04 6.17
N ALA A 84 -23.21 16.09 5.79
CA ALA A 84 -23.68 17.12 4.86
C ALA A 84 -23.67 16.69 3.37
N GLY A 85 -23.43 15.41 3.06
CA GLY A 85 -23.39 14.89 1.68
C GLY A 85 -22.19 15.36 0.84
N SER A 86 -21.16 15.92 1.47
CA SER A 86 -19.91 16.30 0.82
C SER A 86 -18.93 15.14 0.78
N ALA A 87 -18.15 15.03 -0.31
CA ALA A 87 -17.14 13.99 -0.40
C ALA A 87 -15.89 14.35 0.40
N ASN A 88 -15.25 13.32 0.95
CA ASN A 88 -13.94 13.40 1.56
C ASN A 88 -12.90 12.87 0.58
N ILE A 89 -11.73 13.51 0.56
CA ILE A 89 -10.60 13.10 -0.27
C ILE A 89 -9.49 12.57 0.64
N GLN A 90 -8.77 11.56 0.17
CA GLN A 90 -7.52 11.06 0.74
C GLN A 90 -6.45 11.12 -0.34
N TYR A 91 -5.24 11.45 0.09
CA TYR A 91 -4.04 11.50 -0.72
C TYR A 91 -2.97 10.60 -0.12
N ILE A 92 -2.27 9.86 -0.97
CA ILE A 92 -1.09 9.09 -0.59
C ILE A 92 -0.09 9.07 -1.76
N ARG A 93 1.20 9.17 -1.44
CA ARG A 93 2.30 9.06 -2.41
C ARG A 93 3.32 8.01 -1.96
N PHE A 94 3.96 7.35 -2.91
CA PHE A 94 5.18 6.57 -2.69
C PHE A 94 6.13 6.79 -3.85
N GLY A 95 7.31 7.36 -3.57
CA GLY A 95 8.21 7.85 -4.61
C GLY A 95 7.51 8.90 -5.47
N SER A 96 7.50 8.71 -6.79
CA SER A 96 6.81 9.58 -7.73
C SER A 96 5.35 9.19 -7.99
N LEU A 97 4.90 7.99 -7.62
CA LEU A 97 3.50 7.58 -7.81
C LEU A 97 2.62 8.18 -6.71
N PHE A 98 1.55 8.86 -7.09
CA PHE A 98 0.55 9.36 -6.16
C PHE A 98 -0.86 8.86 -6.49
N LEU A 99 -1.72 8.87 -5.47
CA LEU A 99 -3.11 8.45 -5.55
C LEU A 99 -4.00 9.40 -4.76
N LEU A 100 -5.01 9.95 -5.44
CA LEU A 100 -6.14 10.64 -4.84
C LEU A 100 -7.32 9.68 -4.82
N MET A 101 -7.98 9.55 -3.67
CA MET A 101 -9.21 8.75 -3.54
C MET A 101 -10.30 9.57 -2.87
N ALA A 102 -11.53 9.41 -3.33
CA ALA A 102 -12.69 10.17 -2.87
C ALA A 102 -13.83 9.25 -2.44
N THR A 103 -14.53 9.64 -1.39
CA THR A 103 -15.86 9.09 -1.10
C THR A 103 -16.88 9.63 -2.09
N HIS A 104 -18.07 9.04 -2.12
CA HIS A 104 -19.20 9.68 -2.81
C HIS A 104 -19.59 11.00 -2.11
N GLY A 105 -20.07 11.97 -2.89
CA GLY A 105 -20.57 13.26 -2.38
C GLY A 105 -20.17 14.44 -3.26
N LYS A 106 -20.66 15.63 -2.90
CA LYS A 106 -20.30 16.88 -3.59
C LYS A 106 -18.87 17.29 -3.25
N HIS A 107 -18.02 17.49 -4.26
CA HIS A 107 -16.67 18.04 -4.08
C HIS A 107 -16.09 18.47 -5.43
N ARG A 108 -15.31 19.56 -5.45
CA ARG A 108 -14.59 20.07 -6.63
C ARG A 108 -13.73 19.04 -7.36
N PHE A 109 -13.32 17.96 -6.66
CA PHE A 109 -12.59 16.83 -7.24
C PHE A 109 -13.35 16.21 -8.42
N PHE A 110 -14.66 16.03 -8.30
CA PHE A 110 -15.50 15.41 -9.33
C PHE A 110 -15.72 16.30 -10.56
N GLU A 111 -15.50 17.60 -10.41
CA GLU A 111 -15.57 18.57 -11.51
C GLU A 111 -14.19 18.69 -12.18
N ALA A 112 -13.15 18.93 -11.39
CA ALA A 112 -11.79 19.15 -11.87
C ALA A 112 -11.16 17.92 -12.55
N GLU A 113 -11.47 16.71 -12.06
CA GLU A 113 -10.85 15.47 -12.55
C GLU A 113 -11.82 14.58 -13.34
N ARG A 114 -12.99 15.11 -13.73
CA ARG A 114 -14.12 14.36 -14.31
C ARG A 114 -13.71 13.38 -15.42
N GLY A 115 -12.80 13.79 -16.31
CA GLY A 115 -12.37 12.97 -17.46
C GLY A 115 -11.45 11.79 -17.11
N VAL A 116 -10.87 11.77 -15.91
CA VAL A 116 -9.85 10.78 -15.53
C VAL A 116 -10.20 9.97 -14.28
N ILE A 117 -11.30 10.30 -13.59
CA ILE A 117 -11.78 9.56 -12.42
C ILE A 117 -12.14 8.12 -12.80
N LYS A 118 -11.63 7.19 -12.00
CA LYS A 118 -11.94 5.76 -12.07
C LYS A 118 -12.66 5.31 -10.80
N ASP A 119 -13.38 4.19 -10.88
CA ASP A 119 -14.05 3.57 -9.74
C ASP A 119 -13.35 2.24 -9.39
N ALA A 120 -12.79 2.12 -8.19
CA ALA A 120 -12.06 0.95 -7.70
C ALA A 120 -12.90 -0.34 -7.60
N ARG A 121 -14.23 -0.22 -7.68
CA ARG A 121 -15.16 -1.36 -7.75
C ARG A 121 -15.22 -1.96 -9.15
N ARG A 122 -14.95 -1.16 -10.18
CA ARG A 122 -15.02 -1.55 -11.60
C ARG A 122 -13.63 -1.69 -12.23
N THR A 123 -12.75 -0.74 -11.95
CA THR A 123 -11.41 -0.61 -12.54
C THR A 123 -10.34 -0.77 -11.45
N PRO A 124 -9.34 -1.64 -11.63
CA PRO A 124 -8.27 -1.82 -10.64
C PRO A 124 -7.37 -0.59 -10.51
N ILE A 125 -7.02 -0.26 -9.28
CA ILE A 125 -5.87 0.60 -8.96
C ILE A 125 -4.62 -0.24 -9.21
N ARG A 126 -3.84 0.12 -10.22
CA ARG A 126 -2.59 -0.57 -10.57
C ARG A 126 -1.41 0.18 -9.95
N ALA A 127 -0.67 -0.47 -9.06
CA ALA A 127 0.49 0.11 -8.39
C ALA A 127 1.46 -0.99 -7.98
N PHE A 128 2.75 -0.81 -8.26
CA PHE A 128 3.84 -1.69 -7.79
C PHE A 128 3.62 -3.19 -8.07
N GLY A 129 3.09 -3.51 -9.25
CA GLY A 129 2.76 -4.87 -9.65
C GLY A 129 1.51 -5.49 -9.00
N TYR A 130 0.76 -4.71 -8.22
CA TYR A 130 -0.56 -5.09 -7.72
C TYR A 130 -1.68 -4.52 -8.59
N ALA A 131 -2.80 -5.23 -8.60
CA ALA A 131 -4.10 -4.71 -8.97
C ALA A 131 -5.01 -4.76 -7.74
N ILE A 132 -5.47 -3.59 -7.30
CA ILE A 132 -6.28 -3.42 -6.10
C ILE A 132 -7.70 -3.01 -6.53
N THR A 133 -8.69 -3.76 -6.08
CA THR A 133 -10.13 -3.48 -6.34
C THR A 133 -10.94 -3.64 -5.06
N PHE A 134 -12.22 -3.24 -5.08
CA PHE A 134 -13.16 -3.54 -4.01
C PHE A 134 -14.32 -4.38 -4.55
N ARG A 135 -14.47 -5.62 -4.06
CA ARG A 135 -15.44 -6.60 -4.57
C ARG A 135 -16.04 -7.40 -3.43
N GLY A 136 -17.36 -7.64 -3.48
CA GLY A 136 -18.06 -8.44 -2.47
C GLY A 136 -17.89 -7.91 -1.04
N GLY A 137 -17.86 -6.58 -0.87
CA GLY A 137 -17.68 -5.95 0.46
C GLY A 137 -16.24 -5.97 0.99
N HIS A 138 -15.26 -6.44 0.20
CA HIS A 138 -13.88 -6.56 0.65
C HIS A 138 -12.87 -6.01 -0.35
N SER A 139 -11.73 -5.55 0.17
CA SER A 139 -10.58 -5.20 -0.65
C SER A 139 -9.99 -6.45 -1.29
N HIS A 140 -9.94 -6.45 -2.62
CA HIS A 140 -9.44 -7.53 -3.43
C HIS A 140 -8.10 -7.13 -4.07
N VAL A 141 -7.02 -7.45 -3.35
CA VAL A 141 -5.62 -7.20 -3.76
C VAL A 141 -5.06 -8.46 -4.42
N ARG A 142 -4.64 -8.34 -5.68
CA ARG A 142 -4.04 -9.43 -6.48
C ARG A 142 -2.75 -8.94 -7.15
N ILE A 143 -1.93 -9.89 -7.60
CA ILE A 143 -0.84 -9.60 -8.55
C ILE A 143 -1.50 -9.15 -9.86
N GLU A 144 -1.00 -8.06 -10.43
CA GLU A 144 -1.39 -7.53 -11.74
C GLU A 144 -1.26 -8.63 -12.80
N MET A 145 -2.12 -8.64 -13.82
CA MET A 145 -2.24 -9.78 -14.72
C MET A 145 -0.96 -10.05 -15.52
N ASN A 146 -0.30 -9.02 -16.03
CA ASN A 146 0.93 -9.17 -16.79
C ASN A 146 2.09 -9.56 -15.89
N GLU A 147 2.16 -8.99 -14.69
CA GLU A 147 3.12 -9.41 -13.65
C GLU A 147 2.93 -10.88 -13.26
N TYR A 148 1.68 -11.30 -13.06
CA TYR A 148 1.34 -12.69 -12.75
C TYR A 148 1.78 -13.64 -13.86
N LYS A 149 1.51 -13.29 -15.12
CA LYS A 149 1.93 -14.09 -16.29
C LYS A 149 3.45 -14.17 -16.38
N ARG A 150 4.15 -13.04 -16.21
CA ARG A 150 5.62 -12.98 -16.25
C ARG A 150 6.24 -13.83 -15.14
N PHE A 151 5.78 -13.66 -13.91
CA PHE A 151 6.27 -14.42 -12.77
C PHE A 151 5.97 -15.90 -12.93
N ARG A 152 4.77 -16.26 -13.40
CA ARG A 152 4.43 -17.66 -13.71
C ARG A 152 5.36 -18.25 -14.77
N ALA A 153 5.59 -17.56 -15.88
CA ALA A 153 6.45 -18.04 -16.95
C ALA A 153 7.88 -18.25 -16.44
N HIS A 154 8.42 -17.28 -15.70
CA HIS A 154 9.74 -17.38 -15.09
C HIS A 154 9.87 -18.59 -14.16
N ILE A 155 8.92 -18.79 -13.24
CA ILE A 155 8.97 -19.94 -12.33
C ILE A 155 8.86 -21.27 -13.08
N LEU A 156 7.99 -21.36 -14.09
CA LEU A 156 7.84 -22.59 -14.87
C LEU A 156 9.08 -22.91 -15.71
N ASP A 157 9.79 -21.89 -16.18
CA ASP A 157 11.08 -22.04 -16.85
C ASP A 157 12.14 -22.57 -15.87
N LEU A 158 12.30 -21.95 -14.71
CA LEU A 158 13.22 -22.43 -13.67
C LEU A 158 12.88 -23.86 -13.23
N ALA A 159 11.60 -24.19 -13.11
CA ALA A 159 11.13 -25.50 -12.67
C ALA A 159 11.62 -26.65 -13.58
N LYS A 160 11.84 -26.39 -14.87
CA LYS A 160 12.32 -27.37 -15.86
C LYS A 160 13.83 -27.57 -15.85
N HIS A 161 14.59 -26.61 -15.34
CA HIS A 161 16.04 -26.54 -15.59
C HIS A 161 16.88 -26.40 -14.33
N ARG A 162 16.27 -26.06 -13.18
CA ARG A 162 16.99 -25.68 -11.96
C ARG A 162 16.64 -26.57 -10.77
N SER A 163 17.55 -26.52 -9.78
CA SER A 163 17.39 -27.23 -8.51
C SER A 163 16.16 -26.74 -7.75
N LYS A 164 15.65 -27.59 -6.83
CA LYS A 164 14.53 -27.25 -5.94
C LYS A 164 14.80 -25.93 -5.20
N VAL A 165 15.97 -25.80 -4.59
CA VAL A 165 16.39 -24.62 -3.83
C VAL A 165 16.30 -23.35 -4.67
N ALA A 166 16.79 -23.36 -5.92
CA ALA A 166 16.76 -22.18 -6.78
C ALA A 166 15.31 -21.72 -7.09
N VAL A 167 14.41 -22.67 -7.33
CA VAL A 167 12.99 -22.36 -7.61
C VAL A 167 12.28 -21.86 -6.35
N GLU A 168 12.54 -22.47 -5.19
CA GLU A 168 11.98 -22.03 -3.90
C GLU A 168 12.47 -20.63 -3.51
N SER A 169 13.75 -20.33 -3.73
CA SER A 169 14.30 -18.99 -3.54
C SER A 169 13.60 -17.95 -4.40
N ALA A 170 13.24 -18.28 -5.64
CA ALA A 170 12.50 -17.37 -6.53
C ALA A 170 11.07 -17.10 -6.04
N PHE A 171 10.40 -18.07 -5.39
CA PHE A 171 9.13 -17.82 -4.70
C PHE A 171 9.32 -16.92 -3.49
N LEU A 172 10.35 -17.17 -2.68
CA LEU A 172 10.62 -16.41 -1.47
C LEU A 172 11.05 -14.97 -1.75
N SER A 173 11.66 -14.70 -2.91
CA SER A 173 12.06 -13.36 -3.35
C SER A 173 10.93 -12.58 -4.02
N ALA A 174 9.74 -13.16 -4.19
CA ALA A 174 8.62 -12.47 -4.81
C ALA A 174 8.24 -11.21 -4.00
N PRO A 175 8.11 -10.02 -4.63
CA PRO A 175 7.89 -8.75 -3.94
C PRO A 175 6.42 -8.54 -3.50
N TYR A 176 5.68 -9.64 -3.34
CA TYR A 176 4.24 -9.61 -3.13
C TYR A 176 3.87 -9.95 -1.68
N GLN A 177 3.08 -9.07 -1.06
CA GLN A 177 2.50 -9.29 0.24
C GLN A 177 1.35 -10.30 0.16
N ALA A 178 1.26 -11.15 1.18
CA ALA A 178 0.40 -12.32 1.21
C ALA A 178 -1.10 -12.01 1.45
N TYR A 179 -1.69 -11.15 0.62
CA TYR A 179 -3.15 -10.98 0.53
C TYR A 179 -3.82 -12.26 0.02
N ALA A 180 -5.05 -12.53 0.43
CA ALA A 180 -5.72 -13.79 0.09
C ALA A 180 -5.73 -14.11 -1.42
N PRO A 181 -6.03 -13.16 -2.34
CA PRO A 181 -5.94 -13.43 -3.77
C PRO A 181 -4.50 -13.62 -4.27
N VAL A 182 -3.52 -12.88 -3.74
CA VAL A 182 -2.08 -13.06 -4.05
C VAL A 182 -1.62 -14.46 -3.68
N ARG A 183 -1.92 -14.93 -2.45
CA ARG A 183 -1.58 -16.29 -2.01
C ARG A 183 -2.18 -17.34 -2.94
N ARG A 184 -3.46 -17.19 -3.31
CA ARG A 184 -4.12 -18.10 -4.26
C ARG A 184 -3.40 -18.11 -5.62
N GLN A 185 -2.98 -16.94 -6.12
CA GLN A 185 -2.20 -16.85 -7.35
C GLN A 185 -0.85 -17.57 -7.25
N LEU A 186 -0.10 -17.35 -6.16
CA LEU A 186 1.18 -18.00 -5.93
C LEU A 186 1.03 -19.53 -5.80
N ILE A 187 0.02 -20.00 -5.06
CA ILE A 187 -0.29 -21.43 -4.93
C ILE A 187 -0.59 -22.05 -6.29
N ASN A 188 -1.32 -21.36 -7.16
CA ASN A 188 -1.59 -21.85 -8.52
C ASN A 188 -0.31 -21.98 -9.36
N ILE A 189 0.66 -21.06 -9.20
CA ILE A 189 1.96 -21.17 -9.86
C ILE A 189 2.76 -22.34 -9.28
N TRP A 190 2.80 -22.47 -7.95
CA TRP A 190 3.48 -23.59 -7.28
C TRP A 190 2.93 -24.96 -7.69
N ARG A 191 1.60 -25.12 -7.78
CA ARG A 191 0.98 -26.35 -8.30
C ARG A 191 1.41 -26.65 -9.74
N ALA A 192 1.46 -25.62 -10.59
CA ALA A 192 1.90 -25.78 -11.98
C ALA A 192 3.38 -26.15 -12.07
N ALA A 193 4.24 -25.53 -11.24
CA ALA A 193 5.66 -25.86 -11.16
C ALA A 193 5.89 -27.29 -10.68
N ASN A 194 5.20 -27.72 -9.62
CA ASN A 194 5.31 -29.09 -9.12
C ASN A 194 4.82 -30.14 -10.12
N ARG A 195 3.80 -29.83 -10.93
CA ARG A 195 3.38 -30.71 -12.02
C ARG A 195 4.50 -30.91 -13.05
N VAL A 196 5.09 -29.81 -13.52
CA VAL A 196 6.20 -29.85 -14.49
C VAL A 196 7.41 -30.61 -13.91
N ARG A 197 7.73 -30.38 -12.63
CA ARG A 197 8.83 -31.07 -11.96
C ARG A 197 8.57 -32.56 -11.81
N LYS A 198 7.35 -32.95 -11.42
CA LYS A 198 6.94 -34.35 -11.32
C LYS A 198 7.07 -35.08 -12.65
N GLU A 199 6.60 -34.45 -13.74
CA GLU A 199 6.68 -35.00 -15.10
C GLU A 199 8.13 -35.19 -15.57
N ALA A 200 9.04 -34.30 -15.14
CA ALA A 200 10.47 -34.36 -15.46
C ALA A 200 11.31 -35.19 -14.45
N GLY A 201 10.69 -35.82 -13.44
CA GLY A 201 11.39 -36.60 -12.43
C GLY A 201 12.20 -35.77 -11.42
N TYR A 202 11.95 -34.47 -11.30
CA TYR A 202 12.60 -33.60 -10.32
C TYR A 202 11.88 -33.61 -8.96
N GLU A 203 12.65 -33.35 -7.89
CA GLU A 203 12.12 -33.19 -6.53
C GLU A 203 11.08 -32.07 -6.46
N LEU A 204 9.96 -32.31 -5.76
CA LEU A 204 8.88 -31.35 -5.59
C LEU A 204 9.26 -30.19 -4.66
N LEU A 205 8.71 -29.01 -4.96
CA LEU A 205 8.83 -27.81 -4.13
C LEU A 205 7.95 -27.92 -2.89
N ALA A 206 8.50 -27.51 -1.76
CA ALA A 206 7.79 -27.38 -0.49
C ALA A 206 6.78 -26.22 -0.54
N ILE A 207 5.66 -26.30 0.18
CA ILE A 207 4.64 -25.23 0.16
C ILE A 207 5.10 -23.97 0.92
N GLU A 208 6.07 -24.15 1.80
CA GLU A 208 6.71 -23.16 2.67
C GLU A 208 7.47 -22.10 1.89
N CYS A 209 7.81 -22.35 0.62
CA CYS A 209 8.39 -21.33 -0.26
C CYS A 209 7.41 -20.17 -0.55
N ILE A 210 6.11 -20.34 -0.26
CA ILE A 210 5.11 -19.28 -0.35
C ILE A 210 4.87 -18.67 1.03
N ARG A 211 5.05 -17.35 1.13
CA ARG A 211 4.68 -16.58 2.33
C ARG A 211 3.16 -16.62 2.53
N MET A 212 2.71 -17.26 3.61
CA MET A 212 1.27 -17.38 3.92
C MET A 212 0.70 -16.24 4.76
N ARG A 213 1.57 -15.48 5.45
CA ARG A 213 1.17 -14.37 6.32
C ARG A 213 1.70 -13.05 5.76
N ARG A 214 0.85 -12.03 5.79
CA ARG A 214 1.22 -10.66 5.44
C ARG A 214 2.00 -10.05 6.60
N ARG A 215 3.03 -9.26 6.30
CA ARG A 215 3.65 -8.37 7.30
C ARG A 215 2.78 -7.13 7.48
N ILE A 216 2.28 -6.90 8.70
CA ILE A 216 1.61 -5.64 9.03
C ILE A 216 2.70 -4.59 9.24
N VAL A 217 2.61 -3.49 8.51
CA VAL A 217 3.56 -2.38 8.60
C VAL A 217 2.84 -1.13 9.07
N LYS A 218 3.59 -0.15 9.55
CA LYS A 218 3.08 1.19 9.82
C LYS A 218 3.35 2.05 8.58
N PRO A 219 2.35 2.43 7.78
CA PRO A 219 2.57 2.96 6.43
C PRO A 219 3.42 4.23 6.36
N PHE A 220 3.41 5.04 7.40
CA PHE A 220 4.01 6.37 7.45
C PHE A 220 5.16 6.50 8.45
N GLU A 221 5.44 5.46 9.24
CA GLU A 221 6.60 5.47 10.13
C GLU A 221 7.83 5.02 9.35
N LYS A 222 8.96 5.71 9.55
CA LYS A 222 10.25 5.27 9.04
C LYS A 222 10.62 3.97 9.76
N VAL A 223 11.07 2.97 9.02
CA VAL A 223 11.63 1.76 9.62
C VAL A 223 12.92 2.18 10.30
N SER A 224 12.93 2.28 11.63
CA SER A 224 14.16 2.43 12.38
C SER A 224 14.96 1.14 12.25
N ASP A 225 16.13 1.18 11.63
CA ASP A 225 17.10 0.08 11.61
C ASP A 225 17.66 -0.14 13.03
N SER A 226 16.88 -0.77 13.91
CA SER A 226 17.33 -1.14 15.27
C SER A 226 17.74 -2.61 15.37
N ARG A 227 18.31 -3.19 14.30
CA ARG A 227 18.83 -4.58 14.30
C ARG A 227 20.25 -4.74 13.77
N ILE A 228 21.13 -3.77 14.06
CA ILE A 228 22.58 -3.99 14.03
C ILE A 228 23.19 -3.38 15.30
N GLU A 229 22.76 -3.85 16.46
CA GLU A 229 23.63 -3.89 17.63
C GLU A 229 23.62 -5.35 18.09
N SER A 230 24.44 -6.15 17.41
CA SER A 230 24.93 -7.39 17.99
C SER A 230 25.66 -7.01 19.27
N LYS A 231 25.04 -7.31 20.42
CA LYS A 231 25.77 -7.55 21.66
C LYS A 231 26.91 -8.50 21.31
N ASN A 232 28.15 -8.02 21.29
CA ASN A 232 29.33 -8.86 21.44
C ASN A 232 29.35 -9.34 22.89
N PRO A 233 29.19 -10.64 23.18
CA PRO A 233 29.59 -11.19 24.45
C PRO A 233 31.01 -11.76 24.28
N GLY A 234 32.02 -11.08 24.80
CA GLY A 234 33.35 -11.67 24.93
C GLY A 234 34.50 -10.74 24.57
N SER A 235 34.86 -9.87 25.51
CA SER A 235 36.24 -9.44 25.69
C SER A 235 36.56 -9.62 27.17
N ASN A 236 36.98 -10.84 27.52
CA ASN A 236 37.77 -11.09 28.72
C ASN A 236 39.20 -10.62 28.40
N GLU A 237 39.56 -9.45 28.89
CA GLU A 237 40.94 -9.05 29.23
C GLU A 237 40.94 -8.96 30.77
N ALA A 238 41.94 -9.37 31.54
CA ALA A 238 43.24 -9.96 31.31
C ALA A 238 43.68 -10.49 32.70
N ASP A 239 44.54 -11.52 32.75
CA ASP A 239 45.55 -11.68 33.81
C ASP A 239 46.45 -12.87 33.50
N VAL A 240 47.55 -12.60 32.78
CA VAL A 240 48.81 -13.36 32.93
C VAL A 240 49.95 -12.37 32.75
N SER A 241 50.57 -11.99 33.87
CA SER A 241 51.78 -11.19 33.91
C SER A 241 52.99 -12.03 33.50
N TYR A 242 53.88 -11.43 32.70
CA TYR A 242 55.23 -11.91 32.46
C TYR A 242 56.16 -11.21 33.47
N ASN A 243 56.89 -11.99 34.26
CA ASN A 243 58.11 -11.57 34.93
C ASN A 243 59.27 -11.62 33.93
N GLU A 244 60.08 -10.57 33.86
CA GLU A 244 61.54 -10.70 33.68
C GLU A 244 62.26 -9.39 34.00
N VAL A 245 63.39 -9.56 34.71
CA VAL A 245 64.43 -8.63 35.22
C VAL A 245 64.16 -7.97 36.57
#